data_AF-A0A8T5PM85-F1
#
_entry.id   AF-A0A8T5PM85-F1
#
_cell.length_a   1.000
_cell.length_b   1.000
_cell.length_c   1.000
_cell.angle_alpha   90.00
_cell.angle_beta   90.00
_cell.angle_gamma   90.00
#
_symmetry.space_group_name_H-M   'P 1'
#
loop_
_entity.id
_entity.type
_entity.pdbx_description
1 polymer ?
#
loop_
_entity_poly.entity_id
_entity_poly.type
_entity_poly.pdbx_seq_one_letter_code
_entity_poly.pdbx_strand_id
1 'polypeptide(L)'
;MSIENIKQIQEIYANSHNRRGLIEALKEAGVYGAIIVDNGHHGYGFLNGEIRDFDSIPYRDRLNNDSVEVNENGEKIIAIPIIGVYGLAAVLYLAENAAEDIAKAAENSLRLYDEFRSVQERDPKFPIAFNKNYLLRFDPRNRPYGFLMVDLDHFKQINDQYGHEAGDEVLNKFVELIYKILPPGAFLARYGGEEFAIVVPDTQIRELYNLADRINRIMRNLTVVYEGREIKVTVSIGGGVYSHQTTIKSGLKDADEKLYESKNSGRDKSTINTTIK
;
A
#
# COMPACT_ATOMS: atom_id res chain seq x y z
N MET A 1 18.36 19.29 -18.55
CA MET A 1 17.31 18.73 -19.43
C MET A 1 16.24 18.14 -18.52
N SER A 2 15.00 18.62 -18.58
CA SER A 2 13.91 18.11 -17.72
C SER A 2 13.45 16.72 -18.20
N ILE A 3 12.85 15.93 -17.32
CA ILE A 3 12.28 14.60 -17.62
C ILE A 3 11.24 14.66 -18.74
N GLU A 4 10.50 15.77 -18.81
CA GLU A 4 9.44 16.03 -19.79
C GLU A 4 10.01 16.18 -21.21
N ASN A 5 11.15 16.86 -21.34
CA ASN A 5 11.84 17.02 -22.63
C ASN A 5 12.39 15.68 -23.15
N ILE A 6 12.75 14.75 -22.26
CA ILE A 6 13.23 13.42 -22.62
C ILE A 6 12.07 12.57 -23.19
N LYS A 7 10.87 12.64 -22.60
CA LYS A 7 9.68 11.92 -23.07
C LYS A 7 9.20 12.40 -24.44
N GLN A 8 9.23 13.71 -24.67
CA GLN A 8 8.84 14.31 -25.96
C GLN A 8 9.81 13.88 -27.08
N ILE A 9 11.10 13.77 -26.78
CA ILE A 9 12.12 13.22 -27.68
C ILE A 9 11.89 11.71 -27.93
N GLN A 10 11.47 10.94 -26.92
CA GLN A 10 11.15 9.50 -27.02
C GLN A 10 9.93 9.21 -27.93
N GLU A 11 8.84 9.97 -27.83
CA GLU A 11 7.63 9.76 -28.67
C GLU A 11 7.89 10.04 -30.16
N ILE A 12 8.72 11.05 -30.45
CA ILE A 12 9.09 11.39 -31.82
C ILE A 12 10.08 10.36 -32.40
N TYR A 13 10.90 9.73 -31.56
CA TYR A 13 11.81 8.64 -31.92
C TYR A 13 11.08 7.33 -32.31
N ALA A 14 10.00 6.96 -31.59
CA ALA A 14 9.21 5.77 -31.92
C ALA A 14 8.60 5.83 -33.34
N ASN A 15 8.40 7.05 -33.86
CA ASN A 15 7.97 7.32 -35.22
C ASN A 15 9.18 7.69 -36.11
N SER A 16 9.96 6.67 -36.47
CA SER A 16 11.29 6.70 -37.14
C SER A 16 11.43 7.50 -38.46
N HIS A 17 10.39 8.24 -38.88
CA HIS A 17 10.36 9.03 -40.10
C HIS A 17 10.27 10.55 -39.84
N ASN A 18 10.05 11.01 -38.60
CA ASN A 18 9.85 12.43 -38.31
C ASN A 18 11.14 13.14 -37.84
N ARG A 19 12.12 13.26 -38.75
CA ARG A 19 13.39 13.98 -38.49
C ARG A 19 13.18 15.44 -38.08
N ARG A 20 12.12 16.07 -38.56
CA ARG A 20 11.79 17.48 -38.28
C ARG A 20 11.27 17.67 -36.84
N GLY A 21 10.43 16.75 -36.36
CA GLY A 21 9.95 16.76 -34.98
C GLY A 21 11.07 16.57 -33.96
N LEU A 22 12.06 15.71 -34.25
CA LEU A 22 13.19 15.48 -33.34
C LEU A 22 14.01 16.77 -33.16
N ILE A 23 14.19 17.54 -34.23
CA ILE A 23 14.91 18.82 -34.21
C ILE A 23 14.13 19.87 -33.42
N GLU A 24 12.80 19.90 -33.52
CA GLU A 24 11.95 20.83 -32.76
C GLU A 24 11.95 20.52 -31.25
N ALA A 25 11.89 19.24 -30.86
CA ALA A 25 11.97 18.85 -29.45
C ALA A 25 13.35 19.17 -28.83
N LEU A 26 14.44 19.02 -29.59
CA LEU A 26 15.77 19.40 -29.13
C LEU A 26 15.92 20.93 -28.95
N LYS A 27 15.25 21.73 -29.79
CA LYS A 27 15.16 23.19 -29.62
C LYS A 27 14.42 23.58 -28.34
N GLU A 28 13.25 22.98 -28.10
CA GLU A 28 12.47 23.22 -26.88
C GLU A 28 13.25 22.83 -25.62
N ALA A 29 14.12 21.82 -25.73
CA ALA A 29 15.01 21.41 -24.66
C ALA A 29 16.24 22.32 -24.42
N GLY A 30 16.38 23.40 -25.20
CA GLY A 30 17.48 24.36 -25.08
C GLY A 30 18.83 23.83 -25.56
N VAL A 31 18.84 22.81 -26.43
CA VAL A 31 20.07 22.25 -27.01
C VAL A 31 20.41 23.02 -28.28
N TYR A 32 21.35 23.96 -28.17
CA TYR A 32 21.86 24.76 -29.28
C TYR A 32 23.27 24.24 -29.67
N GLY A 33 23.34 23.10 -30.36
CA GLY A 33 24.60 22.49 -30.78
C GLY A 33 24.47 21.78 -32.13
N ALA A 34 25.57 21.71 -32.87
CA ALA A 34 25.62 21.11 -34.19
C ALA A 34 25.46 19.58 -34.10
N ILE A 35 24.38 19.06 -34.66
CA ILE A 35 24.14 17.63 -34.81
C ILE A 35 24.72 17.21 -36.17
N ILE A 36 25.69 16.30 -36.20
CA ILE A 36 26.25 15.76 -37.44
C ILE A 36 25.57 14.43 -37.76
N VAL A 37 24.78 14.39 -38.84
CA VAL A 37 24.33 13.14 -39.46
C VAL A 37 25.42 12.68 -40.42
N ASP A 38 26.30 11.76 -40.01
CA ASP A 38 27.19 11.08 -40.95
C ASP A 38 26.58 9.72 -41.34
N ASN A 39 26.18 9.58 -42.60
CA ASN A 39 25.85 8.30 -43.24
C ASN A 39 26.71 8.08 -44.50
N GLY A 40 27.91 8.65 -44.53
CA GLY A 40 28.91 8.41 -45.57
C GLY A 40 28.77 9.23 -46.85
N HIS A 41 27.62 9.88 -47.13
CA HIS A 41 27.48 10.66 -48.38
C HIS A 41 26.76 12.02 -48.29
N HIS A 42 25.93 12.31 -47.28
CA HIS A 42 25.35 13.66 -47.06
C HIS A 42 24.96 13.85 -45.59
N GLY A 43 25.44 14.93 -44.96
CA GLY A 43 25.04 15.34 -43.63
C GLY A 43 24.28 16.66 -43.64
N TYR A 44 23.54 16.93 -42.57
CA TYR A 44 22.98 18.24 -42.25
C TYR A 44 23.47 18.63 -40.88
N GLY A 45 23.77 19.91 -40.68
CA GLY A 45 24.08 20.45 -39.36
C GLY A 45 23.17 21.59 -38.97
N PHE A 46 23.19 21.86 -37.68
CA PHE A 46 22.31 22.82 -37.04
C PHE A 46 23.14 23.95 -36.44
N LEU A 47 22.97 25.17 -36.95
CA LEU A 47 23.72 26.35 -36.49
C LEU A 47 22.76 27.53 -36.36
N ASN A 48 22.73 28.17 -35.18
CA ASN A 48 21.96 29.39 -34.91
C ASN A 48 20.48 29.32 -35.30
N GLY A 49 19.83 28.17 -35.12
CA GLY A 49 18.40 28.03 -35.41
C GLY A 49 18.08 27.50 -36.82
N GLU A 50 19.09 27.42 -37.72
CA GLU A 50 18.94 27.07 -39.13
C GLU A 50 19.56 25.72 -39.47
N ILE A 51 18.89 24.99 -40.37
CA ILE A 51 19.41 23.75 -40.97
C ILE A 51 20.29 24.13 -42.16
N ARG A 52 21.52 23.61 -42.20
CA ARG A 52 22.46 23.84 -43.29
C ARG A 52 22.99 22.51 -43.83
N ASP A 53 23.27 22.47 -45.13
CA ASP A 53 24.01 21.35 -45.73
C ASP A 53 25.37 21.24 -45.04
N PHE A 54 25.80 20.02 -44.72
CA PHE A 54 27.05 19.78 -44.00
C PHE A 54 28.25 20.43 -44.67
N ASP A 55 28.27 20.43 -46.01
CA ASP A 55 29.34 21.05 -46.78
C ASP A 55 29.43 22.57 -46.59
N SER A 56 28.33 23.22 -46.20
CA SER A 56 28.23 24.67 -46.00
C SER A 56 28.53 25.12 -44.56
N ILE A 57 28.88 24.18 -43.67
CA ILE A 57 29.18 24.49 -42.26
C ILE A 57 30.64 24.95 -42.13
N PRO A 58 30.89 26.16 -41.58
CA PRO A 58 32.23 26.61 -41.28
C PRO A 58 32.93 25.66 -40.30
N TYR A 59 34.22 25.37 -40.53
CA TYR A 59 35.08 24.56 -39.64
C TYR A 59 34.74 23.05 -39.55
N ARG A 60 33.99 22.50 -40.50
CA ARG A 60 33.58 21.07 -40.54
C ARG A 60 34.73 20.07 -40.31
N ASP A 61 35.92 20.36 -40.84
CA ASP A 61 37.10 19.47 -40.77
C ASP A 61 37.69 19.41 -39.34
N ARG A 62 37.21 20.26 -38.42
CA ARG A 62 37.67 20.36 -37.01
C ARG A 62 36.72 19.71 -36.01
N LEU A 63 35.56 19.21 -36.45
CA LEU A 63 34.53 18.59 -35.61
C LEU A 63 34.79 17.09 -35.34
N ASN A 64 36.00 16.61 -35.61
CA ASN A 64 36.38 15.23 -35.33
C ASN A 64 36.54 15.02 -33.83
N ASN A 65 35.54 14.36 -33.24
CA ASN A 65 35.50 13.73 -31.91
C ASN A 65 35.99 14.60 -30.75
N ASP A 66 35.02 15.07 -29.96
CA ASP A 66 35.17 15.55 -28.57
C ASP A 66 35.70 16.98 -28.35
N SER A 67 35.54 17.91 -29.30
CA SER A 67 35.85 19.33 -29.08
C SER A 67 34.61 20.17 -28.73
N VAL A 68 34.67 20.82 -27.56
CA VAL A 68 33.79 21.94 -27.20
C VAL A 68 34.51 23.22 -27.65
N GLU A 69 33.99 23.92 -28.65
CA GLU A 69 34.58 25.18 -29.12
C GLU A 69 33.71 26.37 -28.75
N VAL A 70 34.30 27.57 -28.69
CA VAL A 70 33.59 28.83 -28.44
C VAL A 70 33.69 29.67 -29.71
N ASN A 71 32.56 30.04 -30.30
CA ASN A 71 32.55 30.86 -31.51
C ASN A 71 32.96 32.31 -31.24
N GLU A 72 33.08 33.11 -32.30
CA GLU A 72 33.51 34.51 -32.26
C GLU A 72 32.57 35.41 -31.42
N ASN A 73 31.35 34.95 -31.17
CA ASN A 73 30.35 35.61 -30.33
C ASN A 73 30.33 35.10 -28.87
N GLY A 74 31.21 34.15 -28.52
CA GLY A 74 31.27 33.56 -27.17
C GLY A 74 30.39 32.33 -26.94
N GLU A 75 29.77 31.77 -27.97
CA GLU A 75 28.82 30.64 -27.84
C GLU A 75 29.54 29.29 -27.94
N LYS A 76 29.24 28.36 -27.02
CA LYS A 76 29.83 27.01 -27.01
C LYS A 76 29.17 26.08 -28.02
N ILE A 77 29.94 25.59 -28.99
CA ILE A 77 29.54 24.59 -29.99
C ILE A 77 30.08 23.22 -29.57
N ILE A 78 29.20 22.22 -29.49
CA ILE A 78 29.54 20.83 -29.16
C ILE A 78 29.05 19.96 -30.31
N ALA A 79 29.96 19.18 -30.92
CA ALA A 79 29.60 18.15 -31.89
C ALA A 79 29.34 16.83 -31.16
N ILE A 80 28.11 16.33 -31.25
CA ILE A 80 27.75 15.00 -30.74
C ILE A 80 27.34 14.14 -31.93
N PRO A 81 28.02 13.00 -32.21
CA PRO A 81 27.63 12.11 -33.29
C PRO A 81 26.25 11.53 -32.99
N ILE A 82 25.38 11.49 -34.01
CA ILE A 82 24.00 10.99 -33.89
C ILE A 82 23.92 9.55 -33.36
N ILE A 83 24.90 8.71 -33.70
CA ILE A 83 25.00 7.34 -33.18
C ILE A 83 25.13 7.35 -31.64
N GLY A 84 25.85 8.32 -31.07
CA GLY A 84 25.96 8.49 -29.61
C GLY A 84 24.64 8.90 -28.95
N VAL A 85 23.84 9.73 -29.62
CA VAL A 85 22.49 10.11 -29.14
C VAL A 85 21.53 8.93 -29.20
N TYR A 86 21.54 8.14 -30.28
CA TYR A 86 20.72 6.93 -30.41
C TYR A 86 21.13 5.86 -29.40
N GLY A 87 22.43 5.64 -29.19
CA GLY A 87 22.94 4.72 -28.19
C GLY A 87 22.50 5.11 -26.78
N LEU A 88 22.62 6.40 -26.43
CA LEU A 88 22.17 6.91 -25.14
C LEU A 88 20.66 6.78 -24.95
N ALA A 89 19.85 7.12 -25.97
CA ALA A 89 18.39 7.00 -25.91
C ALA A 89 17.94 5.54 -25.74
N ALA A 90 18.56 4.60 -26.47
CA ALA A 90 18.28 3.17 -26.33
C ALA A 90 18.66 2.63 -24.94
N VAL A 91 19.82 3.05 -24.40
CA VAL A 91 20.25 2.69 -23.04
C VAL A 91 19.27 3.23 -21.99
N LEU A 92 18.84 4.49 -22.12
CA LEU A 92 17.85 5.09 -21.21
C LEU A 92 16.50 4.38 -21.29
N TYR A 93 16.02 4.05 -22.50
CA TYR A 93 14.78 3.29 -22.69
C TYR A 93 14.84 1.89 -22.06
N LEU A 94 15.94 1.16 -22.26
CA LEU A 94 16.12 -0.15 -21.64
C LEU A 94 16.21 -0.04 -20.12
N ALA A 95 16.89 0.98 -19.59
CA ALA A 95 17.00 1.22 -18.15
C ALA A 95 15.64 1.58 -17.53
N GLU A 96 14.81 2.39 -18.20
CA GLU A 96 13.47 2.78 -17.72
C GLU A 96 12.52 1.57 -17.67
N ASN A 97 12.43 0.78 -18.74
CA ASN A 97 11.60 -0.43 -18.75
C ASN A 97 12.08 -1.45 -17.71
N ALA A 98 13.40 -1.65 -17.59
CA ALA A 98 13.95 -2.53 -16.56
C ALA A 98 13.61 -2.02 -15.14
N ALA A 99 13.63 -0.71 -14.92
CA ALA A 99 13.25 -0.12 -13.63
C ALA A 99 11.76 -0.33 -13.32
N GLU A 100 10.87 -0.19 -14.31
CA GLU A 100 9.44 -0.49 -14.14
C GLU A 100 9.18 -1.96 -13.79
N ASP A 101 9.83 -2.89 -14.50
CA ASP A 101 9.67 -4.32 -14.26
C ASP A 101 10.21 -4.71 -12.87
N ILE A 102 11.33 -4.13 -12.45
CA ILE A 102 11.88 -4.30 -11.10
C ILE A 102 10.91 -3.75 -10.06
N ALA A 103 10.30 -2.58 -10.28
CA ALA A 103 9.34 -2.00 -9.37
C ALA A 103 8.09 -2.89 -9.20
N LYS A 104 7.52 -3.39 -10.31
CA LYS A 104 6.39 -4.34 -10.30
C LYS A 104 6.76 -5.65 -9.61
N ALA A 105 7.96 -6.18 -9.86
CA ALA A 105 8.43 -7.41 -9.22
C ALA A 105 8.63 -7.21 -7.70
N ALA A 106 9.14 -6.05 -7.27
CA ALA A 106 9.29 -5.70 -5.87
C ALA A 106 7.93 -5.57 -5.17
N GLU A 107 6.95 -4.91 -5.80
CA GLU A 107 5.59 -4.78 -5.28
C GLU A 107 4.92 -6.16 -5.12
N ASN A 108 5.01 -7.02 -6.15
CA ASN A 108 4.50 -8.39 -6.07
C ASN A 108 5.20 -9.22 -4.98
N SER A 109 6.50 -9.05 -4.81
CA SER A 109 7.26 -9.75 -3.76
C SER A 109 6.83 -9.30 -2.37
N LEU A 110 6.58 -8.00 -2.18
CA LEU A 110 6.06 -7.46 -0.93
C LEU A 110 4.65 -7.98 -0.66
N ARG A 111 3.78 -8.01 -1.67
CA ARG A 111 2.43 -8.59 -1.56
C ARG A 111 2.47 -10.06 -1.17
N LEU A 112 3.27 -10.87 -1.85
CA LEU A 112 3.43 -12.30 -1.54
C LEU A 112 3.98 -12.51 -0.13
N TYR A 113 4.91 -11.66 0.31
CA TYR A 113 5.43 -11.67 1.66
C TYR A 113 4.33 -11.37 2.70
N ASP A 114 3.53 -10.34 2.46
CA ASP A 114 2.40 -9.97 3.33
C ASP A 114 1.31 -11.05 3.34
N GLU A 115 0.99 -11.65 2.19
CA GLU A 115 0.04 -12.77 2.09
C GLU A 115 0.55 -13.99 2.87
N PHE A 116 1.77 -14.44 2.60
CA PHE A 116 2.39 -15.57 3.29
C PHE A 116 2.45 -15.35 4.80
N ARG A 117 2.82 -14.14 5.21
CA ARG A 117 2.87 -13.76 6.62
C ARG A 117 1.49 -13.74 7.26
N SER A 118 0.49 -13.22 6.56
CA SER A 118 -0.90 -13.20 7.05
C SER A 118 -1.43 -14.62 7.30
N VAL A 119 -0.99 -15.62 6.52
CA VAL A 119 -1.34 -17.04 6.71
C VAL A 119 -0.72 -17.58 8.00
N GLN A 120 0.56 -17.30 8.26
CA GLN A 120 1.23 -17.71 9.51
C GLN A 120 0.65 -17.00 10.75
N GLU A 121 0.12 -15.80 10.56
CA GLU A 121 -0.45 -14.97 11.61
C GLU A 121 -1.97 -15.22 11.81
N ARG A 122 -2.56 -16.21 11.10
CA ARG A 122 -3.93 -16.68 11.37
C ARG A 122 -4.03 -17.52 12.64
N ASP A 123 -5.23 -17.57 13.19
CA ASP A 123 -5.55 -18.52 14.25
C ASP A 123 -5.67 -19.94 13.62
N PRO A 124 -4.98 -20.96 14.18
CA PRO A 124 -5.03 -22.32 13.64
C PRO A 124 -6.42 -22.95 13.67
N LYS A 125 -7.27 -22.55 14.63
CA LYS A 125 -8.64 -23.05 14.78
C LYS A 125 -9.62 -22.28 13.92
N PHE A 126 -9.39 -20.97 13.75
CA PHE A 126 -10.26 -20.08 13.01
C PHE A 126 -9.47 -19.27 11.95
N PRO A 127 -9.23 -19.82 10.75
CA PRO A 127 -8.36 -19.18 9.75
C PRO A 127 -8.79 -17.77 9.30
N ILE A 128 -10.07 -17.41 9.45
CA ILE A 128 -10.58 -16.06 9.15
C ILE A 128 -10.21 -15.02 10.22
N ALA A 129 -9.87 -15.46 11.44
CA ALA A 129 -9.34 -14.62 12.50
C ALA A 129 -7.81 -14.66 12.53
N PHE A 130 -7.21 -13.59 13.02
CA PHE A 130 -5.78 -13.54 13.32
C PHE A 130 -5.49 -14.11 14.71
N ASN A 131 -4.23 -14.42 14.96
CA ASN A 131 -3.76 -14.77 16.30
C ASN A 131 -3.26 -13.53 17.06
N LYS A 132 -3.01 -13.70 18.37
CA LYS A 132 -2.50 -12.65 19.26
C LYS A 132 -1.19 -12.00 18.78
N ASN A 133 -0.33 -12.70 18.04
CA ASN A 133 0.94 -12.13 17.57
C ASN A 133 0.72 -11.06 16.50
N TYR A 134 -0.27 -11.27 15.62
CA TYR A 134 -0.70 -10.25 14.65
C TYR A 134 -1.13 -8.96 15.37
N LEU A 135 -2.01 -9.13 16.36
CA LEU A 135 -2.57 -8.04 17.16
C LEU A 135 -1.46 -7.19 17.79
N LEU A 136 -0.46 -7.81 18.42
CA LEU A 136 0.61 -7.12 19.12
C LEU A 136 1.57 -6.35 18.19
N ARG A 137 1.52 -6.60 16.88
CA ARG A 137 2.34 -5.94 15.86
C ARG A 137 1.56 -4.95 15.02
N PHE A 138 0.25 -4.80 15.25
CA PHE A 138 -0.55 -3.84 14.52
C PHE A 138 0.00 -2.42 14.71
N ASP A 139 0.18 -1.73 13.58
CA ASP A 139 0.63 -0.36 13.52
C ASP A 139 -0.51 0.52 12.96
N PRO A 140 -1.00 1.50 13.73
CA PRO A 140 -2.06 2.40 13.28
C PRO A 140 -1.63 3.40 12.19
N ARG A 141 -0.35 3.44 11.79
CA ARG A 141 0.18 4.28 10.68
C ARG A 141 -0.22 5.75 10.79
N ASN A 142 0.03 6.36 11.95
CA ASN A 142 -0.29 7.76 12.27
C ASN A 142 -1.78 8.13 12.22
N ARG A 143 -2.70 7.15 12.28
CA ARG A 143 -4.14 7.39 12.35
C ARG A 143 -4.72 6.93 13.70
N PRO A 144 -5.84 7.50 14.18
CA PRO A 144 -6.54 6.93 15.31
C PRO A 144 -7.04 5.51 14.96
N TYR A 145 -7.22 4.68 15.98
CA TYR A 145 -7.75 3.33 15.81
C TYR A 145 -8.71 2.99 16.96
N GLY A 146 -9.72 2.20 16.64
CA GLY A 146 -10.64 1.63 17.60
C GLY A 146 -10.16 0.26 18.03
N PHE A 147 -10.33 -0.03 19.31
CA PHE A 147 -9.97 -1.31 19.88
C PHE A 147 -11.13 -1.80 20.76
N LEU A 148 -11.54 -3.05 20.57
CA LEU A 148 -12.52 -3.74 21.41
C LEU A 148 -11.93 -5.06 21.90
N MET A 149 -11.97 -5.30 23.20
CA MET A 149 -11.85 -6.63 23.78
C MET A 149 -13.24 -7.23 23.95
N VAL A 150 -13.41 -8.47 23.53
CA VAL A 150 -14.67 -9.21 23.53
C VAL A 150 -14.46 -10.55 24.21
N ASP A 151 -15.39 -10.93 25.08
CA ASP A 151 -15.36 -12.22 25.77
C ASP A 151 -16.76 -12.83 25.80
N LEU A 152 -16.83 -14.13 25.56
CA LEU A 152 -18.09 -14.88 25.56
C LEU A 152 -18.54 -15.15 26.99
N ASP A 153 -19.69 -14.60 27.35
CA ASP A 153 -20.21 -14.69 28.70
C ASP A 153 -20.53 -16.13 29.08
N HIS A 154 -20.09 -16.54 30.27
CA HIS A 154 -20.35 -17.88 30.83
C HIS A 154 -19.86 -19.03 29.94
N PHE A 155 -18.87 -18.81 29.07
CA PHE A 155 -18.39 -19.82 28.12
C PHE A 155 -17.93 -21.13 28.78
N LYS A 156 -17.32 -21.06 29.96
CA LYS A 156 -17.00 -22.26 30.75
C LYS A 156 -18.24 -23.10 31.08
N GLN A 157 -19.37 -22.48 31.44
CA GLN A 157 -20.62 -23.19 31.74
C GLN A 157 -21.18 -23.88 30.49
N ILE A 158 -21.00 -23.28 29.31
CA ILE A 158 -21.36 -23.91 28.03
C ILE A 158 -20.53 -25.18 27.83
N ASN A 159 -19.21 -25.11 28.02
CA ASN A 159 -18.34 -26.28 27.91
C ASN A 159 -18.69 -27.36 28.94
N ASP A 160 -18.94 -26.96 30.20
CA ASP A 160 -19.26 -27.89 31.29
C ASP A 160 -20.61 -28.58 31.04
N GLN A 161 -21.57 -27.91 30.40
CA GLN A 161 -22.92 -28.44 30.16
C GLN A 161 -23.08 -29.21 28.84
N TYR A 162 -22.41 -28.77 27.77
CA TYR A 162 -22.60 -29.28 26.41
C TYR A 162 -21.34 -29.94 25.82
N GLY A 163 -20.22 -29.90 26.53
CA GLY A 163 -18.94 -30.43 26.08
C GLY A 163 -18.13 -29.41 25.26
N HIS A 164 -16.83 -29.66 25.15
CA HIS A 164 -15.90 -28.76 24.45
C HIS A 164 -16.20 -28.63 22.95
N GLU A 165 -16.68 -29.68 22.29
CA GLU A 165 -17.04 -29.62 20.87
C GLU A 165 -18.21 -28.66 20.61
N ALA A 166 -19.19 -28.62 21.52
CA ALA A 166 -20.29 -27.66 21.44
C ALA A 166 -19.79 -26.22 21.67
N GLY A 167 -18.87 -26.01 22.62
CA GLY A 167 -18.22 -24.72 22.80
C GLY A 167 -17.44 -24.27 21.57
N ASP A 168 -16.80 -25.21 20.88
CA ASP A 168 -16.08 -24.94 19.64
C ASP A 168 -17.02 -24.51 18.52
N GLU A 169 -18.19 -25.13 18.39
CA GLU A 169 -19.22 -24.71 17.44
C GLU A 169 -19.74 -23.30 17.77
N VAL A 170 -19.91 -22.97 19.05
CA VAL A 170 -20.27 -21.61 19.49
C VAL A 170 -19.20 -20.60 19.06
N LEU A 171 -17.91 -20.90 19.27
CA LEU A 171 -16.82 -20.04 18.84
C LEU A 171 -16.76 -19.90 17.30
N ASN A 172 -16.96 -20.99 16.55
CA ASN A 172 -17.04 -20.94 15.09
C ASN A 172 -18.13 -19.95 14.63
N LYS A 173 -19.34 -20.07 15.19
CA LYS A 173 -20.46 -19.17 14.84
C LYS A 173 -20.18 -17.73 15.23
N PHE A 174 -19.58 -17.50 16.39
CA PHE A 174 -19.13 -16.17 16.79
C PHE A 174 -18.19 -15.57 15.74
N VAL A 175 -17.08 -16.26 15.42
CA VAL A 175 -16.08 -15.75 14.48
C VAL A 175 -16.69 -15.48 13.10
N GLU A 176 -17.48 -16.40 12.56
CA GLU A 176 -18.15 -16.25 11.26
C GLU A 176 -19.08 -15.03 11.21
N LEU A 177 -19.86 -14.79 12.28
CA LEU A 177 -20.80 -13.69 12.34
C LEU A 177 -20.09 -12.36 12.51
N ILE A 178 -19.09 -12.29 13.39
CA ILE A 178 -18.36 -11.05 13.63
C ILE A 178 -17.58 -10.65 12.37
N TYR A 179 -16.92 -11.60 11.71
CA TYR A 179 -16.17 -11.33 10.48
C TYR A 179 -17.02 -10.66 9.39
N LYS A 180 -18.28 -11.10 9.22
CA LYS A 180 -19.21 -10.56 8.21
C LYS A 180 -19.65 -9.13 8.45
N ILE A 181 -19.51 -8.60 9.67
CA ILE A 181 -19.96 -7.25 10.03
C ILE A 181 -18.81 -6.27 10.22
N LEU A 182 -17.57 -6.74 10.19
CA LEU A 182 -16.40 -5.87 10.33
C LEU A 182 -16.33 -4.89 9.15
N PRO A 183 -16.03 -3.60 9.42
CA PRO A 183 -15.80 -2.64 8.35
C PRO A 183 -14.51 -2.95 7.58
N PRO A 184 -14.33 -2.42 6.36
CA PRO A 184 -13.12 -2.61 5.58
C PRO A 184 -11.86 -2.21 6.36
N GLY A 185 -10.83 -3.06 6.31
CA GLY A 185 -9.57 -2.83 7.02
C GLY A 185 -9.59 -3.20 8.50
N ALA A 186 -10.75 -3.46 9.11
CA ALA A 186 -10.82 -4.01 10.45
C ALA A 186 -10.50 -5.52 10.47
N PHE A 187 -10.07 -6.01 11.62
CA PHE A 187 -9.79 -7.43 11.80
C PHE A 187 -10.19 -7.93 13.20
N LEU A 188 -10.45 -9.23 13.26
CA LEU A 188 -10.68 -10.00 14.47
C LEU A 188 -9.41 -10.81 14.78
N ALA A 189 -8.96 -10.78 16.03
CA ALA A 189 -7.85 -11.60 16.51
C ALA A 189 -8.29 -12.39 17.74
N ARG A 190 -7.94 -13.67 17.82
CA ARG A 190 -8.12 -14.46 19.04
C ARG A 190 -6.99 -14.15 20.02
N TYR A 191 -7.38 -13.64 21.19
CA TYR A 191 -6.44 -13.25 22.24
C TYR A 191 -6.22 -14.37 23.27
N GLY A 192 -7.28 -15.12 23.57
CA GLY A 192 -7.31 -16.22 24.54
C GLY A 192 -8.26 -17.34 24.11
N GLY A 193 -8.68 -18.20 25.04
CA GLY A 193 -9.59 -19.31 24.75
C GLY A 193 -10.90 -18.85 24.11
N GLU A 194 -11.60 -17.97 24.81
CA GLU A 194 -12.89 -17.36 24.47
C GLU A 194 -12.81 -15.84 24.30
N GLU A 195 -11.61 -15.29 24.41
CA GLU A 195 -11.31 -13.85 24.33
C GLU A 195 -10.84 -13.47 22.94
N PHE A 196 -11.43 -12.41 22.39
CA PHE A 196 -11.11 -11.87 21.08
C PHE A 196 -10.88 -10.37 21.14
N ALA A 197 -9.98 -9.88 20.29
CA ALA A 197 -9.77 -8.47 20.05
C ALA A 197 -10.26 -8.09 18.66
N ILE A 198 -10.95 -6.95 18.54
CA ILE A 198 -11.31 -6.34 17.26
C ILE A 198 -10.57 -5.02 17.16
N VAL A 199 -9.88 -4.82 16.05
CA VAL A 199 -9.19 -3.56 15.74
C VAL A 199 -9.82 -2.95 14.52
N VAL A 200 -10.15 -1.66 14.63
CA VAL A 200 -10.79 -0.88 13.56
C VAL A 200 -9.90 0.32 13.25
N PRO A 201 -9.15 0.32 12.14
CA PRO A 201 -8.33 1.46 11.74
C PRO A 201 -9.20 2.68 11.39
N ASP A 202 -8.68 3.88 11.67
CA ASP A 202 -9.25 5.14 11.19
C ASP A 202 -10.73 5.33 11.53
N THR A 203 -11.07 5.15 12.81
CA THR A 203 -12.47 5.14 13.28
C THR A 203 -12.73 6.18 14.34
N GLN A 204 -13.98 6.63 14.40
CA GLN A 204 -14.48 7.54 15.42
C GLN A 204 -15.24 6.80 16.53
N ILE A 205 -15.35 7.42 17.70
CA ILE A 205 -15.96 6.81 18.90
C ILE A 205 -17.38 6.33 18.62
N ARG A 206 -18.18 7.11 17.88
CA ARG A 206 -19.55 6.76 17.53
C ARG A 206 -19.63 5.50 16.66
N GLU A 207 -18.71 5.35 15.72
CA GLU A 207 -18.66 4.19 14.82
C GLU A 207 -18.27 2.93 15.58
N LEU A 208 -17.26 3.05 16.45
CA LEU A 208 -16.82 1.95 17.32
C LEU A 208 -17.94 1.52 18.28
N TYR A 209 -18.65 2.48 18.88
CA TYR A 209 -19.81 2.21 19.73
C TYR A 209 -20.93 1.48 18.97
N ASN A 210 -21.26 1.95 17.76
CA ASN A 210 -22.27 1.30 16.92
C ASN A 210 -21.86 -0.13 16.54
N LEU A 211 -20.58 -0.38 16.29
CA LEU A 211 -20.07 -1.73 16.04
C LEU A 211 -20.24 -2.61 17.28
N ALA A 212 -19.88 -2.12 18.47
CA ALA A 212 -20.04 -2.85 19.73
C ALA A 212 -21.53 -3.18 20.02
N ASP A 213 -22.43 -2.21 19.89
CA ASP A 213 -23.88 -2.44 20.05
C ASP A 213 -24.41 -3.47 19.04
N ARG A 214 -23.97 -3.37 17.79
CA ARG A 214 -24.33 -4.34 16.74
C ARG A 214 -23.87 -5.75 17.09
N ILE A 215 -22.64 -5.92 17.61
CA ILE A 215 -22.10 -7.20 18.07
C ILE A 215 -22.98 -7.76 19.19
N ASN A 216 -23.26 -6.98 20.24
CA ASN A 216 -24.12 -7.40 21.36
C ASN A 216 -25.50 -7.85 20.85
N ARG A 217 -26.14 -7.08 19.96
CA ARG A 217 -27.45 -7.43 19.39
C ARG A 217 -27.43 -8.71 18.56
N ILE A 218 -26.38 -8.94 17.76
CA ILE A 218 -26.26 -10.17 16.98
C ILE A 218 -26.08 -11.37 17.91
N MET A 219 -25.20 -11.25 18.91
CA MET A 219 -24.94 -12.34 19.86
C MET A 219 -26.16 -12.66 20.72
N ARG A 220 -26.90 -11.65 21.21
CA ARG A 220 -28.13 -11.87 21.97
C ARG A 220 -29.19 -12.66 21.20
N ASN A 221 -29.22 -12.52 19.87
CA ASN A 221 -30.16 -13.23 19.01
C ASN A 221 -29.59 -14.53 18.43
N LEU A 222 -28.31 -14.83 18.68
CA LEU A 222 -27.68 -16.06 18.21
C LEU A 222 -28.22 -17.25 18.99
N THR A 223 -28.70 -18.25 18.26
CA THR A 223 -28.99 -19.59 18.79
C THR A 223 -28.14 -20.57 18.01
N VAL A 224 -27.24 -21.26 18.71
CA VAL A 224 -26.39 -22.31 18.13
C VAL A 224 -27.05 -23.64 18.40
N VAL A 225 -27.35 -24.41 17.36
CA VAL A 225 -27.93 -25.75 17.50
C VAL A 225 -26.81 -26.78 17.39
N TYR A 226 -26.55 -27.51 18.47
CA TYR A 226 -25.55 -28.58 18.51
C TYR A 226 -26.19 -29.86 19.05
N GLU A 227 -26.10 -30.95 18.28
CA GLU A 227 -26.72 -32.25 18.62
C GLU A 227 -28.20 -32.14 19.03
N GLY A 228 -28.95 -31.27 18.35
CA GLY A 228 -30.38 -31.04 18.64
C GLY A 228 -30.68 -30.21 19.88
N ARG A 229 -29.66 -29.65 20.56
CA ARG A 229 -29.82 -28.73 21.69
C ARG A 229 -29.56 -27.30 21.26
N GLU A 230 -30.39 -26.38 21.75
CA GLU A 230 -30.20 -24.94 21.55
C GLU A 230 -29.28 -24.35 22.62
N ILE A 231 -28.20 -23.71 22.18
CA ILE A 231 -27.22 -23.03 23.03
C ILE A 231 -27.34 -21.53 22.77
N LYS A 232 -27.53 -20.77 23.84
CA LYS A 232 -27.51 -19.30 23.82
C LYS A 232 -26.25 -18.79 24.51
N VAL A 233 -25.68 -17.74 23.95
CA VAL A 233 -24.48 -17.10 24.49
C VAL A 233 -24.57 -15.59 24.23
N THR A 234 -24.08 -14.79 25.18
CA THR A 234 -23.92 -13.35 25.04
C THR A 234 -22.44 -12.99 25.09
N VAL A 235 -22.12 -11.73 24.83
CA VAL A 235 -20.75 -11.24 24.94
C VAL A 235 -20.70 -9.98 25.79
N SER A 236 -19.62 -9.85 26.55
CA SER A 236 -19.23 -8.59 27.16
C SER A 236 -18.15 -7.94 26.31
N ILE A 237 -18.19 -6.61 26.17
CA ILE A 237 -17.27 -5.85 25.31
C ILE A 237 -16.68 -4.67 26.08
N GLY A 238 -15.37 -4.46 25.97
CA GLY A 238 -14.68 -3.30 26.51
C GLY A 238 -13.80 -2.64 25.47
N GLY A 239 -13.73 -1.30 25.42
CA GLY A 239 -12.84 -0.68 24.45
C GLY A 239 -12.91 0.84 24.35
N GLY A 240 -12.36 1.36 23.27
CA GLY A 240 -12.25 2.79 23.03
C GLY A 240 -11.58 3.13 21.71
N VAL A 241 -11.53 4.43 21.42
CA VAL A 241 -10.71 4.97 20.32
C VAL A 241 -9.43 5.55 20.91
N TYR A 242 -8.32 5.18 20.29
CA TYR A 242 -6.99 5.53 20.74
C TYR A 242 -6.28 6.33 19.66
N SER A 243 -5.46 7.28 20.10
CA SER A 243 -4.57 8.01 19.22
C SER A 243 -3.48 7.09 18.67
N HIS A 244 -2.88 7.48 17.55
CA HIS A 244 -1.73 6.78 16.97
C HIS A 244 -0.50 6.72 17.90
N GLN A 245 -0.44 7.59 18.92
CA GLN A 245 0.64 7.63 19.91
C GLN A 245 0.44 6.59 21.01
N THR A 246 -0.80 6.12 21.21
CA THR A 246 -1.12 5.10 22.19
C THR A 246 -0.69 3.73 21.69
N THR A 247 0.28 3.14 22.38
CA THR A 247 0.76 1.79 22.05
C THR A 247 -0.35 0.75 22.18
N ILE A 248 -0.29 -0.30 21.35
CA ILE A 248 -1.28 -1.38 21.38
C ILE A 248 -1.38 -2.08 22.73
N LYS A 249 -0.25 -2.23 23.45
CA LYS A 249 -0.27 -2.78 24.81
C LYS A 249 -1.05 -1.92 25.80
N SER A 250 -0.95 -0.60 25.68
CA SER A 250 -1.71 0.33 26.52
C SER A 250 -3.20 0.32 26.16
N GLY A 251 -3.52 0.32 24.86
CA GLY A 251 -4.91 0.19 24.39
C GLY A 251 -5.55 -1.12 24.84
N LEU A 252 -4.83 -2.23 24.75
CA LEU A 252 -5.23 -3.56 25.25
C LEU A 252 -5.57 -3.53 26.74
N LYS A 253 -4.70 -2.95 27.57
CA LYS A 253 -4.91 -2.87 29.01
C LYS A 253 -6.18 -2.08 29.34
N ASP A 254 -6.35 -0.94 28.70
CA ASP A 254 -7.53 -0.10 28.90
C ASP A 254 -8.82 -0.77 28.41
N ALA A 255 -8.80 -1.44 27.26
CA ALA A 255 -9.93 -2.22 26.74
C ALA A 255 -10.30 -3.38 27.68
N ASP A 256 -9.31 -4.04 28.28
CA ASP A 256 -9.52 -5.10 29.29
C ASP A 256 -10.18 -4.56 30.57
N GLU A 257 -9.74 -3.41 31.07
CA GLU A 257 -10.39 -2.73 32.20
C GLU A 257 -11.87 -2.42 31.90
N LYS A 258 -12.17 -1.95 30.67
CA LYS A 258 -13.55 -1.70 30.24
C LYS A 258 -14.38 -2.98 30.08
N LEU A 259 -13.75 -4.07 29.64
CA LEU A 259 -14.41 -5.37 29.52
C LEU A 259 -14.79 -5.89 30.90
N TYR A 260 -13.88 -5.74 31.87
CA TYR A 260 -14.14 -6.06 33.27
C TYR A 260 -15.33 -5.27 33.84
N GLU A 261 -15.44 -3.97 33.53
CA GLU A 261 -16.62 -3.16 33.90
C GLU A 261 -17.93 -3.71 33.29
N SER A 262 -17.91 -4.14 32.02
CA SER A 262 -19.07 -4.78 31.38
C SER A 262 -19.46 -6.09 32.07
N LYS A 263 -18.47 -6.96 32.37
CA LYS A 263 -18.71 -8.22 33.06
C LYS A 263 -19.28 -8.02 34.47
N ASN A 264 -18.77 -7.06 35.22
CA ASN A 264 -19.20 -6.81 36.60
C ASN A 264 -20.53 -6.08 36.71
N SER A 265 -20.90 -5.29 35.72
CA SER A 265 -22.17 -4.56 35.73
C SER A 265 -23.35 -5.39 35.20
N GLY A 266 -23.16 -6.68 34.92
CA GLY A 266 -24.23 -7.61 34.56
C GLY A 266 -24.10 -8.27 33.19
N ARG A 267 -22.95 -8.15 32.50
CA ARG A 267 -22.67 -8.80 31.20
C ARG A 267 -23.60 -8.36 30.07
N ASP A 268 -23.49 -9.00 28.90
CA ASP A 268 -24.30 -8.73 27.70
C ASP A 268 -24.40 -7.24 27.33
N LYS A 269 -23.25 -6.56 27.38
CA LYS A 269 -23.15 -5.13 27.09
C LYS A 269 -21.74 -4.73 26.69
N SER A 270 -21.62 -3.48 26.28
CA SER A 270 -20.36 -2.84 25.96
C SER A 270 -20.09 -1.64 26.88
N THR A 271 -18.85 -1.51 27.34
CA THR A 271 -18.33 -0.28 27.96
C THR A 271 -17.28 0.32 27.03
N ILE A 272 -17.54 1.50 26.49
CA ILE A 272 -16.66 2.19 25.53
C ILE A 272 -16.22 3.55 26.10
N ASN A 273 -14.94 3.88 25.98
CA ASN A 273 -14.46 5.22 26.33
C ASN A 273 -15.12 6.30 25.47
N THR A 274 -15.53 7.39 26.13
CA THR A 274 -16.20 8.53 25.50
C THR A 274 -15.24 9.60 24.98
N THR A 275 -13.94 9.46 25.23
CA THR A 275 -12.88 10.35 24.74
C THR A 275 -11.77 9.56 24.06
N ILE A 276 -11.07 10.20 23.13
CA ILE A 276 -9.87 9.62 22.51
C ILE A 276 -8.75 9.61 23.55
N LYS A 277 -8.04 8.49 23.68
CA LYS A 277 -6.89 8.33 24.57
C LYS A 277 -5.55 8.35 23.83
#